data_AF-A0A7Y5TT90-F1
#
_entry.id   AF-A0A7Y5TT90-F1
#
_cell.length_a   1.000
_cell.length_b   1.000
_cell.length_c   1.000
_cell.angle_alpha   90.00
_cell.angle_beta   90.00
_cell.angle_gamma   90.00
#
_symmetry.space_group_name_H-M   'P 1'
#
loop_
_entity.id
_entity.type
_entity.pdbx_description
1 polymer ?
#
loop_
_entity_poly.entity_id
_entity_poly.type
_entity_poly.pdbx_seq_one_letter_code
_entity_poly.pdbx_strand_id
1 'polypeptide(L)'
;MALVHSWIETQNEGWVRYAFDRMGVPFTYLADQKLEQAGLLDRFDVVVFPHVGGAATTIVNGRPQVGPAIPWKKTVLTPNLGKWDETDDTRKGMGLAGLAALRRFVERGGLLVVEGNSARVPIEFGLVPTVSVAPAPKLQARGGVYRAQLMKPESPIAYGYERTSFPLYFNQAPLMSVQAAPTAAQRPVGVDSAITNATERLRARTIVRWTPKADELLVSGLLDAGEEMAGRATVVDAPLGKGHVVLFGTRPMWRWQSQGAFALMLNAMTNWNALDVNEQGAAAGPVATAAASSGR
;
A
#
# COMPACT_ATOMS: atom_id res chain seq x y z
N MET A 1 3.93 -11.32 10.50
CA MET A 1 3.04 -10.40 9.75
C MET A 1 1.61 -10.91 9.81
N ALA A 2 0.64 -10.02 9.59
CA ALA A 2 -0.76 -10.38 9.35
C ALA A 2 -1.10 -10.29 7.85
N LEU A 3 -1.80 -11.29 7.33
CA LEU A 3 -2.47 -11.26 6.03
C LEU A 3 -3.98 -11.15 6.28
N VAL A 4 -4.53 -9.97 6.01
CA VAL A 4 -5.94 -9.67 6.25
C VAL A 4 -6.76 -10.08 5.03
N HIS A 5 -7.91 -10.72 5.25
CA HIS A 5 -8.91 -10.99 4.21
C HIS A 5 -10.24 -10.33 4.56
N SER A 6 -11.12 -10.17 3.57
CA SER A 6 -12.49 -9.67 3.80
C SER A 6 -13.49 -10.71 3.32
N TRP A 7 -14.55 -10.93 4.09
CA TRP A 7 -15.63 -11.84 3.71
C TRP A 7 -16.48 -11.31 2.53
N ILE A 8 -16.26 -10.07 2.09
CA ILE A 8 -16.80 -9.56 0.82
C ILE A 8 -16.30 -10.41 -0.33
N GLU A 9 -15.01 -10.78 -0.32
CA GLU A 9 -14.38 -11.60 -1.33
C GLU A 9 -13.13 -12.30 -0.78
N THR A 10 -13.09 -13.63 -0.89
CA THR A 10 -11.96 -14.45 -0.42
C THR A 10 -11.17 -15.13 -1.56
N GLN A 11 -11.33 -14.66 -2.80
CA GLN A 11 -10.65 -15.23 -3.97
C GLN A 11 -9.38 -14.45 -4.31
N ASN A 12 -9.47 -13.13 -4.39
CA ASN A 12 -8.41 -12.26 -4.86
C ASN A 12 -7.17 -12.24 -3.96
N GLU A 13 -7.35 -12.21 -2.64
CA GLU A 13 -6.28 -12.30 -1.63
C GLU A 13 -5.65 -13.71 -1.56
N GLY A 14 -6.39 -14.73 -2.02
CA GLY A 14 -5.89 -16.10 -2.14
C GLY A 14 -4.62 -16.22 -2.99
N TRP A 15 -4.40 -15.30 -3.95
CA TRP A 15 -3.16 -15.25 -4.73
C TRP A 15 -1.97 -14.73 -3.93
N VAL A 16 -2.18 -13.78 -3.02
CA VAL A 16 -1.15 -13.32 -2.09
C VAL A 16 -0.80 -14.45 -1.11
N ARG A 17 -1.82 -15.14 -0.60
CA ARG A 17 -1.64 -16.32 0.26
C ARG A 17 -0.83 -17.42 -0.43
N TYR A 18 -1.25 -17.80 -1.64
CA TYR A 18 -0.52 -18.77 -2.46
C TYR A 18 0.92 -18.31 -2.70
N ALA A 19 1.12 -17.02 -2.94
CA ALA A 19 2.45 -16.51 -3.20
C ALA A 19 3.38 -16.65 -1.97
N PHE A 20 2.88 -16.27 -0.80
CA PHE A 20 3.60 -16.45 0.46
C PHE A 20 3.87 -17.92 0.77
N ASP A 21 2.89 -18.82 0.57
CA ASP A 21 3.07 -20.26 0.77
C ASP A 21 4.18 -20.82 -0.12
N ARG A 22 4.23 -20.42 -1.40
CA ARG A 22 5.26 -20.87 -2.35
C ARG A 22 6.65 -20.32 -2.04
N MET A 23 6.73 -19.12 -1.46
CA MET A 23 7.98 -18.47 -1.06
C MET A 23 8.41 -18.82 0.37
N GLY A 24 7.59 -19.55 1.14
CA GLY A 24 7.88 -19.89 2.54
C GLY A 24 7.79 -18.70 3.49
N VAL A 25 7.03 -17.67 3.12
CA VAL A 25 6.87 -16.44 3.91
C VAL A 25 5.78 -16.68 4.98
N PRO A 26 6.10 -16.61 6.29
CA PRO A 26 5.14 -16.92 7.33
C PRO A 26 4.16 -15.76 7.56
N PHE A 27 2.86 -16.05 7.60
CA PHE A 27 1.81 -15.07 7.88
C PHE A 27 0.75 -15.64 8.83
N THR A 28 0.14 -14.77 9.62
CA THR A 28 -1.11 -15.05 10.33
C THR A 28 -2.27 -14.59 9.46
N TYR A 29 -3.13 -15.51 9.04
CA TYR A 29 -4.34 -15.21 8.27
C TYR A 29 -5.47 -14.76 9.20
N LEU A 30 -6.09 -13.62 8.95
CA LEU A 30 -7.19 -13.10 9.78
C LEU A 30 -8.21 -12.28 8.99
N ALA A 31 -9.49 -12.44 9.33
CA ALA A 31 -10.55 -11.61 8.77
C ALA A 31 -10.45 -10.15 9.23
N ASP A 32 -10.81 -9.22 8.36
CA ASP A 32 -10.97 -7.79 8.60
C ASP A 32 -11.90 -7.49 9.79
N GLN A 33 -12.93 -8.32 10.00
CA GLN A 33 -13.82 -8.29 11.16
C GLN A 33 -13.08 -8.34 12.50
N LYS A 34 -11.93 -9.04 12.57
CA LYS A 34 -11.16 -9.20 13.81
C LYS A 34 -10.35 -7.95 14.16
N LEU A 35 -10.17 -7.01 13.22
CA LEU A 35 -9.37 -5.80 13.44
C LEU A 35 -9.91 -4.90 14.56
N GLU A 36 -11.20 -5.00 14.89
CA GLU A 36 -11.78 -4.28 16.04
C GLU A 36 -11.30 -4.80 17.39
N GLN A 37 -10.71 -6.01 17.45
CA GLN A 37 -10.24 -6.62 18.69
C GLN A 37 -9.04 -5.84 19.24
N ALA A 38 -9.17 -5.37 20.48
CA ALA A 38 -8.12 -4.61 21.14
C ALA A 38 -6.82 -5.40 21.25
N GLY A 39 -5.70 -4.75 20.93
CA GLY A 39 -4.36 -5.33 21.01
C GLY A 39 -4.05 -6.43 19.99
N LEU A 40 -5.00 -6.81 19.11
CA LEU A 40 -4.76 -7.86 18.11
C LEU A 40 -3.56 -7.51 17.24
N LEU A 41 -3.47 -6.26 16.80
CA LEU A 41 -2.43 -5.82 15.88
C LEU A 41 -1.06 -5.65 16.55
N ASP A 42 -0.96 -5.63 17.87
CA ASP A 42 0.28 -5.31 18.61
C ASP A 42 1.38 -6.36 18.46
N ARG A 43 1.02 -7.58 18.03
CA ARG A 43 1.95 -8.69 17.76
C ARG A 43 2.52 -8.68 16.34
N PHE A 44 2.18 -7.68 15.52
CA PHE A 44 2.61 -7.59 14.14
C PHE A 44 3.36 -6.29 13.89
N ASP A 45 4.35 -6.36 13.01
CA ASP A 45 5.03 -5.19 12.45
C ASP A 45 4.50 -4.82 11.06
N VAL A 46 3.97 -5.82 10.35
CA VAL A 46 3.47 -5.70 8.99
C VAL A 46 2.05 -6.27 8.90
N VAL A 47 1.15 -5.49 8.34
CA VAL A 47 -0.20 -5.87 7.96
C VAL A 47 -0.34 -5.72 6.45
N VAL A 48 -0.67 -6.82 5.78
CA VAL A 48 -1.00 -6.82 4.35
C VAL A 48 -2.51 -6.92 4.23
N PHE A 49 -3.13 -5.96 3.55
CA PHE A 49 -4.54 -6.00 3.20
C PHE A 49 -4.71 -6.02 1.66
N PRO A 50 -4.83 -7.23 1.08
CA PRO A 50 -4.91 -7.43 -0.35
C PRO A 50 -6.17 -6.84 -0.98
N HIS A 51 -6.28 -6.99 -2.30
CA HIS A 51 -7.37 -6.44 -3.08
C HIS A 51 -8.75 -6.97 -2.66
N VAL A 52 -9.68 -6.07 -2.35
CA VAL A 52 -11.11 -6.33 -2.17
C VAL A 52 -11.89 -5.44 -3.13
N GLY A 53 -12.83 -6.02 -3.87
CA GLY A 53 -13.71 -5.29 -4.79
C GLY A 53 -14.77 -4.43 -4.08
N GLY A 54 -15.31 -3.43 -4.79
CA GLY A 54 -16.40 -2.58 -4.31
C GLY A 54 -15.98 -1.20 -3.81
N ALA A 55 -16.93 -0.44 -3.25
CA ALA A 55 -16.65 0.89 -2.69
C ALA A 55 -15.87 0.77 -1.37
N ALA A 56 -14.98 1.73 -1.07
CA ALA A 56 -14.22 1.70 0.19
C ALA A 56 -15.14 1.69 1.42
N THR A 57 -16.27 2.39 1.35
CA THR A 57 -17.31 2.37 2.38
C THR A 57 -17.90 0.98 2.58
N THR A 58 -18.11 0.20 1.52
CA THR A 58 -18.54 -1.21 1.61
C THR A 58 -17.44 -2.08 2.19
N ILE A 59 -16.18 -1.87 1.82
CA ILE A 59 -15.05 -2.61 2.41
C ILE A 59 -14.99 -2.41 3.93
N VAL A 60 -15.18 -1.18 4.39
CA VAL A 60 -15.15 -0.87 5.83
C VAL A 60 -16.42 -1.35 6.53
N ASN A 61 -17.61 -1.02 6.02
CA ASN A 61 -18.86 -1.29 6.73
C ASN A 61 -19.40 -2.71 6.52
N GLY A 62 -18.94 -3.40 5.48
CA GLY A 62 -19.48 -4.68 5.04
C GLY A 62 -20.75 -4.54 4.20
N ARG A 63 -21.49 -5.65 4.07
CA ARG A 63 -22.78 -5.75 3.40
C ARG A 63 -23.92 -5.48 4.38
N PRO A 64 -25.10 -5.02 3.90
CA PRO A 64 -26.27 -4.86 4.77
C PRO A 64 -26.62 -6.15 5.52
N GLN A 65 -26.77 -6.06 6.85
CA GLN A 65 -27.06 -7.21 7.71
C GLN A 65 -28.57 -7.43 7.93
N VAL A 66 -29.39 -7.13 6.92
CA VAL A 66 -30.85 -7.33 6.98
C VAL A 66 -31.16 -8.82 6.96
N GLY A 67 -32.00 -9.29 7.89
CA GLY A 67 -32.38 -10.70 8.00
C GLY A 67 -31.32 -11.58 8.68
N PRO A 68 -31.50 -12.91 8.65
CA PRO A 68 -30.64 -13.87 9.35
C PRO A 68 -29.17 -13.74 8.96
N ALA A 69 -28.28 -14.01 9.92
CA ALA A 69 -26.84 -14.08 9.69
C ALA A 69 -26.48 -15.10 8.61
N ILE A 70 -25.40 -14.82 7.86
CA ILE A 70 -24.88 -15.74 6.83
C ILE A 70 -23.55 -16.33 7.34
N PRO A 71 -23.59 -17.45 8.08
CA PRO A 71 -22.41 -18.02 8.70
C PRO A 71 -21.49 -18.69 7.67
N TRP A 72 -20.19 -18.55 7.88
CA TRP A 72 -19.17 -19.36 7.25
C TRP A 72 -18.45 -20.15 8.34
N LYS A 73 -18.98 -21.31 8.68
CA LYS A 73 -18.39 -22.20 9.69
C LYS A 73 -18.75 -23.64 9.43
N LYS A 74 -18.02 -24.54 10.05
CA LYS A 74 -18.28 -25.98 9.97
C LYS A 74 -19.61 -26.29 10.66
N THR A 75 -20.50 -26.96 9.95
CA THR A 75 -21.74 -27.53 10.51
C THR A 75 -21.95 -28.94 9.97
N VAL A 76 -23.01 -29.62 10.44
CA VAL A 76 -23.44 -30.90 9.86
C VAL A 76 -23.77 -30.77 8.37
N LEU A 77 -24.37 -29.64 7.96
CA LEU A 77 -24.74 -29.37 6.56
C LEU A 77 -23.57 -28.82 5.73
N THR A 78 -22.60 -28.18 6.38
CA THR A 78 -21.43 -27.55 5.75
C THR A 78 -20.11 -28.10 6.32
N PRO A 79 -19.85 -29.42 6.21
CA PRO A 79 -18.74 -30.06 6.92
C PRO A 79 -17.35 -29.63 6.42
N ASN A 80 -17.28 -29.05 5.23
CA ASN A 80 -16.04 -28.63 4.57
C ASN A 80 -15.74 -27.13 4.72
N LEU A 81 -16.59 -26.37 5.43
CA LEU A 81 -16.34 -24.95 5.72
C LEU A 81 -15.52 -24.76 7.00
N GLY A 82 -15.02 -23.55 7.23
CA GLY A 82 -14.30 -23.18 8.46
C GLY A 82 -12.86 -23.68 8.56
N LYS A 83 -12.24 -24.13 7.45
CA LYS A 83 -10.89 -24.71 7.49
C LYS A 83 -9.78 -23.69 7.80
N TRP A 84 -9.86 -22.50 7.22
CA TRP A 84 -8.81 -21.47 7.30
C TRP A 84 -9.21 -20.30 8.19
N ASP A 85 -10.48 -19.91 8.13
CA ASP A 85 -11.11 -18.96 9.04
C ASP A 85 -12.62 -19.24 9.07
N GLU A 86 -13.30 -18.69 10.06
CA GLU A 86 -14.74 -18.82 10.24
C GLU A 86 -15.37 -17.55 10.79
N THR A 87 -16.67 -17.40 10.55
CA THR A 87 -17.47 -16.30 11.09
C THR A 87 -18.93 -16.70 11.22
N ASP A 88 -19.61 -16.12 12.20
CA ASP A 88 -21.06 -16.24 12.35
C ASP A 88 -21.83 -15.41 11.33
N ASP A 89 -21.22 -14.36 10.76
CA ASP A 89 -21.82 -13.56 9.71
C ASP A 89 -20.76 -12.97 8.76
N THR A 90 -20.72 -13.47 7.53
CA THR A 90 -19.83 -13.00 6.45
C THR A 90 -20.13 -11.57 5.98
N ARG A 91 -21.24 -10.98 6.41
CA ARG A 91 -21.65 -9.65 5.95
C ARG A 91 -20.93 -8.51 6.67
N LYS A 92 -20.48 -8.71 7.91
CA LYS A 92 -19.81 -7.66 8.70
C LYS A 92 -18.43 -7.33 8.10
N GLY A 93 -18.08 -6.04 7.98
CA GLY A 93 -16.73 -5.59 7.63
C GLY A 93 -15.89 -5.25 8.87
N MET A 94 -14.70 -4.68 8.68
CA MET A 94 -13.84 -4.22 9.80
C MET A 94 -14.48 -3.14 10.70
N GLY A 95 -15.42 -2.37 10.15
CA GLY A 95 -16.02 -1.19 10.78
C GLY A 95 -15.02 -0.06 11.02
N LEU A 96 -15.53 1.08 11.50
CA LEU A 96 -14.68 2.23 11.86
C LEU A 96 -13.72 1.90 13.01
N ALA A 97 -14.09 0.98 13.90
CA ALA A 97 -13.23 0.52 14.98
C ALA A 97 -11.99 -0.22 14.46
N GLY A 98 -12.17 -1.14 13.50
CA GLY A 98 -11.06 -1.83 12.83
C GLY A 98 -10.20 -0.89 12.00
N LEU A 99 -10.80 0.07 11.29
CA LEU A 99 -10.06 1.10 10.57
C LEU A 99 -9.21 1.98 11.53
N ALA A 100 -9.79 2.38 12.67
CA ALA A 100 -9.05 3.11 13.69
C ALA A 100 -7.92 2.27 14.31
N ALA A 101 -8.11 0.96 14.43
CA ALA A 101 -7.05 0.05 14.86
C ALA A 101 -5.89 -0.01 13.84
N LEU A 102 -6.20 -0.07 12.54
CA LEU A 102 -5.18 0.03 11.49
C LEU A 102 -4.43 1.37 11.55
N ARG A 103 -5.14 2.49 11.75
CA ARG A 103 -4.50 3.80 11.92
C ARG A 103 -3.50 3.80 13.07
N ARG A 104 -3.93 3.38 14.27
CA ARG A 104 -3.05 3.29 15.45
C ARG A 104 -1.87 2.35 15.23
N PHE A 105 -2.09 1.24 14.52
CA PHE A 105 -1.04 0.29 14.15
C PHE A 105 0.04 0.94 13.29
N VAL A 106 -0.34 1.77 12.31
CA VAL A 106 0.63 2.49 11.47
C VAL A 106 1.29 3.60 12.28
N GLU A 107 0.51 4.42 13.00
CA GLU A 107 1.02 5.58 13.75
C GLU A 107 2.13 5.22 14.75
N ARG A 108 2.05 4.03 15.36
CA ARG A 108 3.07 3.55 16.32
C ARG A 108 4.35 3.01 15.66
N GLY A 109 4.38 2.81 14.34
CA GLY A 109 5.54 2.29 13.62
C GLY A 109 5.27 1.09 12.70
N GLY A 110 4.04 0.60 12.61
CA GLY A 110 3.71 -0.53 11.74
C GLY A 110 3.68 -0.18 10.26
N LEU A 111 3.86 -1.18 9.41
CA LEU A 111 3.69 -1.07 7.96
C LEU A 111 2.33 -1.66 7.54
N LEU A 112 1.48 -0.83 6.95
CA LEU A 112 0.26 -1.27 6.25
C LEU A 112 0.51 -1.31 4.74
N VAL A 113 0.48 -2.50 4.16
CA VAL A 113 0.53 -2.70 2.71
C VAL A 113 -0.89 -2.92 2.19
N VAL A 114 -1.32 -2.11 1.23
CA VAL A 114 -2.62 -2.24 0.56
C VAL A 114 -2.43 -2.39 -0.95
N GLU A 115 -3.16 -3.30 -1.59
CA GLU A 115 -3.05 -3.51 -3.04
C GLU A 115 -4.38 -3.32 -3.79
N GLY A 116 -4.27 -2.90 -5.05
CA GLY A 116 -5.40 -2.60 -5.94
C GLY A 116 -6.45 -1.73 -5.26
N ASN A 117 -7.72 -2.07 -5.48
CA ASN A 117 -8.87 -1.34 -4.93
C ASN A 117 -8.86 -1.13 -3.41
N SER A 118 -8.22 -1.99 -2.60
CA SER A 118 -8.11 -1.78 -1.15
C SER A 118 -7.28 -0.55 -0.79
N ALA A 119 -6.40 -0.09 -1.68
CA ALA A 119 -5.65 1.16 -1.52
C ALA A 119 -6.56 2.40 -1.44
N ARG A 120 -7.82 2.30 -1.91
CA ARG A 120 -8.81 3.38 -1.75
C ARG A 120 -9.22 3.59 -0.30
N VAL A 121 -9.16 2.57 0.56
CA VAL A 121 -9.59 2.67 1.96
C VAL A 121 -8.77 3.73 2.73
N PRO A 122 -7.44 3.64 2.83
CA PRO A 122 -6.67 4.67 3.53
C PRO A 122 -6.75 6.06 2.86
N ILE A 123 -6.97 6.13 1.54
CA ILE A 123 -7.15 7.39 0.81
C ILE A 123 -8.48 8.06 1.18
N GLU A 124 -9.61 7.36 0.99
CA GLU A 124 -10.95 7.91 1.13
C GLU A 124 -11.33 8.19 2.60
N PHE A 125 -10.73 7.45 3.54
CA PHE A 125 -10.91 7.70 4.97
C PHE A 125 -9.84 8.61 5.60
N GLY A 126 -8.98 9.23 4.79
CA GLY A 126 -8.07 10.29 5.26
C GLY A 126 -6.91 9.82 6.13
N LEU A 127 -6.44 8.57 5.97
CA LEU A 127 -5.21 8.10 6.60
C LEU A 127 -3.97 8.68 5.88
N VAL A 128 -4.08 8.93 4.56
CA VAL A 128 -2.98 9.42 3.72
C VAL A 128 -3.38 10.68 2.93
N PRO A 129 -3.48 11.85 3.58
CA PRO A 129 -4.14 13.03 3.01
C PRO A 129 -3.43 13.63 1.78
N THR A 130 -2.16 13.30 1.55
CA THR A 130 -1.40 13.77 0.36
C THR A 130 -1.55 12.86 -0.85
N VAL A 131 -2.38 11.81 -0.77
CA VAL A 131 -2.63 10.86 -1.86
C VAL A 131 -4.12 10.91 -2.21
N SER A 132 -4.44 10.94 -3.50
CA SER A 132 -5.81 10.89 -3.99
C SER A 132 -5.98 9.88 -5.12
N VAL A 133 -7.19 9.36 -5.28
CA VAL A 133 -7.53 8.53 -6.44
C VAL A 133 -7.66 9.44 -7.66
N ALA A 134 -6.93 9.13 -8.72
CA ALA A 134 -7.08 9.79 -10.01
C ALA A 134 -8.31 9.20 -10.74
N PRO A 135 -9.31 10.02 -11.09
CA PRO A 135 -10.42 9.57 -11.93
C PRO A 135 -9.91 9.15 -13.30
N ALA A 136 -10.38 7.99 -13.77
CA ALA A 136 -10.08 7.47 -15.10
C ALA A 136 -11.33 6.78 -15.71
N PRO A 137 -12.40 7.54 -16.00
CA PRO A 137 -13.66 6.99 -16.48
C PRO A 137 -13.59 6.46 -17.92
N LYS A 138 -12.64 6.92 -18.74
CA LYS A 138 -12.50 6.52 -20.16
C LYS A 138 -11.50 5.38 -20.33
N LEU A 139 -10.50 5.30 -19.45
CA LEU A 139 -9.41 4.33 -19.51
C LEU A 139 -9.92 2.89 -19.69
N GLN A 140 -9.49 2.25 -20.78
CA GLN A 140 -9.62 0.80 -20.96
C GLN A 140 -8.25 0.14 -20.80
N ALA A 141 -7.99 -0.35 -19.59
CA ALA A 141 -6.79 -1.11 -19.24
C ALA A 141 -7.19 -2.35 -18.41
N ARG A 142 -7.98 -3.24 -19.02
CA ARG A 142 -8.68 -4.38 -18.36
C ARG A 142 -7.80 -5.63 -18.26
N GLY A 143 -6.55 -5.47 -17.87
CA GLY A 143 -5.56 -6.54 -17.77
C GLY A 143 -4.56 -6.44 -18.90
N GLY A 144 -3.39 -5.91 -18.56
CA GLY A 144 -2.29 -5.73 -19.48
C GLY A 144 -1.00 -5.48 -18.73
N VAL A 145 0.09 -5.42 -19.48
CA VAL A 145 1.41 -5.05 -19.01
C VAL A 145 1.72 -3.67 -19.56
N TYR A 146 2.02 -2.75 -18.66
CA TYR A 146 2.29 -1.36 -19.00
C TYR A 146 3.65 -0.93 -18.46
N ARG A 147 4.26 0.02 -19.13
CA ARG A 147 5.58 0.54 -18.80
C ARG A 147 5.49 1.49 -17.61
N ALA A 148 6.18 1.14 -16.54
CA ALA A 148 6.32 1.94 -15.34
C ALA A 148 7.73 2.55 -15.24
N GLN A 149 7.84 3.61 -14.46
CA GLN A 149 9.06 4.33 -14.15
C GLN A 149 9.29 4.36 -12.64
N LEU A 150 10.51 4.02 -12.24
CA LEU A 150 11.01 4.17 -10.88
C LEU A 150 11.38 5.64 -10.63
N MET A 151 10.79 6.22 -9.61
CA MET A 151 10.99 7.64 -9.24
C MET A 151 11.95 7.82 -8.07
N LYS A 152 12.12 6.76 -7.28
CA LYS A 152 12.90 6.73 -6.04
C LYS A 152 13.78 5.48 -5.98
N PRO A 153 14.83 5.37 -6.82
CA PRO A 153 15.75 4.24 -6.80
C PRO A 153 16.48 4.07 -5.47
N GLU A 154 16.62 5.15 -4.69
CA GLU A 154 17.19 5.11 -3.34
C GLU A 154 16.28 4.43 -2.31
N SER A 155 14.98 4.27 -2.60
CA SER A 155 14.03 3.66 -1.67
C SER A 155 14.33 2.18 -1.48
N PRO A 156 14.29 1.65 -0.24
CA PRO A 156 14.38 0.20 0.00
C PRO A 156 13.36 -0.61 -0.77
N ILE A 157 12.17 -0.04 -1.03
CA ILE A 157 11.11 -0.66 -1.84
C ILE A 157 11.64 -1.04 -3.24
N ALA A 158 12.60 -0.28 -3.76
CA ALA A 158 13.17 -0.44 -5.10
C ALA A 158 14.43 -1.31 -5.15
N TYR A 159 14.88 -1.89 -4.03
CA TYR A 159 16.08 -2.74 -4.04
C TYR A 159 15.98 -3.90 -5.05
N GLY A 160 17.05 -4.12 -5.80
CA GLY A 160 17.12 -5.10 -6.88
C GLY A 160 16.58 -4.62 -8.23
N TYR A 161 16.00 -3.42 -8.33
CA TYR A 161 15.65 -2.82 -9.62
C TYR A 161 16.81 -1.99 -10.16
N GLU A 162 17.56 -2.54 -11.12
CA GLU A 162 18.69 -1.85 -11.76
C GLU A 162 18.25 -0.85 -12.84
N ARG A 163 17.06 -1.06 -13.41
CA ARG A 163 16.49 -0.21 -14.46
C ARG A 163 15.45 0.72 -13.88
N THR A 164 15.48 1.97 -14.31
CA THR A 164 14.46 2.97 -13.95
C THR A 164 13.16 2.80 -14.71
N SER A 165 13.10 1.91 -15.71
CA SER A 165 11.91 1.62 -16.51
C SER A 165 11.71 0.11 -16.62
N PHE A 166 10.50 -0.35 -16.32
CA PHE A 166 10.17 -1.78 -16.30
C PHE A 166 8.66 -2.05 -16.50
N PRO A 167 8.29 -3.24 -17.00
CA PRO A 167 6.89 -3.61 -17.17
C PRO A 167 6.22 -3.98 -15.84
N LEU A 168 4.99 -3.50 -15.63
CA LEU A 168 4.11 -3.90 -14.52
C LEU A 168 2.73 -4.33 -15.04
N TYR A 169 2.18 -5.36 -14.41
CA TYR A 169 0.81 -5.78 -14.70
C TYR A 169 -0.19 -4.85 -14.00
N PHE A 170 -1.22 -4.43 -14.74
CA PHE A 170 -2.35 -3.67 -14.23
C PHE A 170 -3.63 -4.21 -14.86
N ASN A 171 -4.67 -4.38 -14.05
CA ASN A 171 -5.98 -4.83 -14.54
C ASN A 171 -7.15 -4.01 -14.07
N GLN A 172 -6.94 -3.11 -13.11
CA GLN A 172 -7.98 -2.32 -12.49
C GLN A 172 -7.39 -1.21 -11.64
N ALA A 173 -8.23 -0.22 -11.34
CA ALA A 173 -8.00 0.89 -10.43
C ALA A 173 -7.54 0.46 -9.02
N PRO A 174 -6.93 1.39 -8.24
CA PRO A 174 -6.81 2.83 -8.50
C PRO A 174 -5.55 3.22 -9.26
N LEU A 175 -5.70 4.27 -10.06
CA LEU A 175 -4.60 5.18 -10.38
C LEU A 175 -4.51 6.22 -9.28
N MET A 176 -3.31 6.62 -8.90
CA MET A 176 -3.11 7.55 -7.79
C MET A 176 -2.45 8.84 -8.26
N SER A 177 -2.79 9.93 -7.57
CA SER A 177 -2.06 11.19 -7.63
C SER A 177 -1.47 11.47 -6.25
N VAL A 178 -0.24 11.97 -6.23
CA VAL A 178 0.44 12.38 -5.01
C VAL A 178 0.64 13.88 -5.06
N GLN A 179 0.27 14.57 -3.99
CA GLN A 179 0.44 16.01 -3.87
C GLN A 179 1.94 16.36 -3.92
N ALA A 180 2.33 17.16 -4.91
CA ALA A 180 3.70 17.63 -5.04
C ALA A 180 4.15 18.44 -3.81
N ALA A 181 5.44 18.40 -3.53
CA ALA A 181 6.03 19.27 -2.52
C ALA A 181 5.87 20.75 -2.94
N PRO A 182 5.60 21.66 -1.99
CA PRO A 182 5.52 23.07 -2.30
C PRO A 182 6.85 23.57 -2.85
N THR A 183 6.78 24.40 -3.89
CA THR A 183 7.94 25.15 -4.37
C THR A 183 8.44 26.12 -3.30
N ALA A 184 9.67 26.62 -3.43
CA ALA A 184 10.20 27.60 -2.48
C ALA A 184 9.28 28.82 -2.30
N ALA A 185 8.59 29.24 -3.37
CA ALA A 185 7.63 30.34 -3.34
C ALA A 185 6.29 30.00 -2.65
N GLN A 186 5.93 28.71 -2.57
CA GLN A 186 4.71 28.23 -1.93
C GLN A 186 4.89 27.89 -0.46
N ARG A 187 6.13 27.90 0.06
CA ARG A 187 6.40 27.58 1.45
C ARG A 187 5.92 28.72 2.35
N PRO A 188 5.20 28.42 3.45
CA PRO A 188 4.81 29.43 4.42
C PRO A 188 6.01 30.21 4.95
N VAL A 189 5.94 31.54 4.89
CA VAL A 189 6.96 32.42 5.46
C VAL A 189 6.67 32.64 6.94
N GLY A 190 7.70 32.59 7.78
CA GLY A 190 7.56 32.78 9.23
C GLY A 190 7.07 31.56 10.01
N VAL A 191 6.98 30.39 9.37
CA VAL A 191 6.73 29.11 10.06
C VAL A 191 8.06 28.49 10.48
N ASP A 192 8.09 27.90 11.67
CA ASP A 192 9.27 27.21 12.19
C ASP A 192 9.75 26.12 11.21
N SER A 193 11.05 26.10 10.94
CA SER A 193 11.70 25.10 10.11
C SER A 193 11.47 23.68 10.64
N ALA A 194 11.35 23.48 11.95
CA ALA A 194 11.05 22.19 12.56
C ALA A 194 9.65 21.67 12.13
N ILE A 195 8.64 22.56 12.10
CA ILE A 195 7.27 22.23 11.68
C ILE A 195 7.25 21.91 10.18
N THR A 196 7.98 22.71 9.38
CA THR A 196 8.09 22.50 7.94
C THR A 196 8.75 21.16 7.63
N ASN A 197 9.86 20.85 8.31
CA ASN A 197 10.55 19.57 8.17
C ASN A 197 9.68 18.39 8.62
N ALA A 198 8.94 18.51 9.72
CA ALA A 198 8.00 17.48 10.17
C ALA A 198 6.87 17.25 9.15
N THR A 199 6.35 18.31 8.54
CA THR A 199 5.33 18.23 7.49
C THR A 199 5.86 17.50 6.25
N GLU A 200 7.07 17.84 5.82
CA GLU A 200 7.68 17.19 4.65
C GLU A 200 8.05 15.73 4.91
N ARG A 201 8.39 15.35 6.15
CA ARG A 201 8.59 13.94 6.53
C ARG A 201 7.32 13.12 6.38
N LEU A 202 6.15 13.70 6.64
CA LEU A 202 4.85 13.02 6.51
C LEU A 202 4.27 13.06 5.10
N ARG A 203 4.98 13.63 4.12
CA ARG A 203 4.51 13.71 2.74
C ARG A 203 4.69 12.36 2.03
N ALA A 204 3.64 11.92 1.36
CA ALA A 204 3.71 10.72 0.53
C ALA A 204 4.70 10.87 -0.64
N ARG A 205 5.34 9.76 -0.98
CA ARG A 205 6.39 9.64 -1.99
C ARG A 205 5.92 8.71 -3.09
N THR A 206 5.94 9.18 -4.34
CA THR A 206 5.75 8.30 -5.49
C THR A 206 7.02 7.47 -5.67
N ILE A 207 6.93 6.15 -5.46
CA ILE A 207 8.05 5.23 -5.68
C ILE A 207 8.06 4.78 -7.14
N VAL A 208 6.89 4.39 -7.66
CA VAL A 208 6.71 3.98 -9.04
C VAL A 208 5.50 4.72 -9.62
N ARG A 209 5.63 5.17 -10.88
CA ARG A 209 4.52 5.72 -11.68
C ARG A 209 4.47 5.05 -13.04
N TRP A 210 3.37 5.22 -13.76
CA TRP A 210 3.32 4.89 -15.18
C TRP A 210 4.14 5.88 -16.01
N THR A 211 4.67 5.47 -17.17
CA THR A 211 5.39 6.40 -18.05
C THR A 211 4.49 7.59 -18.43
N PRO A 212 5.01 8.83 -18.50
CA PRO A 212 4.20 10.02 -18.80
C PRO A 212 3.75 10.11 -20.27
N LYS A 213 4.31 9.29 -21.15
CA LYS A 213 3.98 9.26 -22.57
C LYS A 213 3.00 8.13 -22.87
N ALA A 214 1.79 8.48 -23.27
CA ALA A 214 0.70 7.52 -23.44
C ALA A 214 0.96 6.48 -24.54
N ASP A 215 1.61 6.88 -25.62
CA ASP A 215 2.07 6.04 -26.73
C ASP A 215 3.16 5.04 -26.33
N GLU A 216 3.91 5.34 -25.26
CA GLU A 216 4.92 4.44 -24.68
C GLU A 216 4.38 3.60 -23.51
N LEU A 217 3.09 3.69 -23.14
CA LEU A 217 2.56 2.94 -21.99
C LEU A 217 2.44 1.45 -22.27
N LEU A 218 1.82 1.08 -23.39
CA LEU A 218 1.45 -0.31 -23.65
C LEU A 218 2.70 -1.16 -23.94
N VAL A 219 2.87 -2.23 -23.18
CA VAL A 219 3.83 -3.30 -23.49
C VAL A 219 3.09 -4.50 -24.05
N SER A 220 1.97 -4.90 -23.43
CA SER A 220 1.11 -5.99 -23.90
C SER A 220 -0.30 -5.88 -23.35
N GLY A 221 -1.30 -6.31 -24.11
CA GLY A 221 -2.73 -6.26 -23.73
C GLY A 221 -3.49 -5.15 -24.45
N LEU A 222 -4.49 -4.58 -23.77
CA LEU A 222 -5.34 -3.51 -24.31
C LEU A 222 -5.01 -2.18 -23.62
N LEU A 223 -4.93 -1.10 -24.40
CA LEU A 223 -4.91 0.27 -23.91
C LEU A 223 -5.78 1.14 -24.80
N ASP A 224 -6.78 1.78 -24.20
CA ASP A 224 -7.52 2.90 -24.78
C ASP A 224 -7.63 4.01 -23.73
N ALA A 225 -7.63 5.27 -24.17
CA ALA A 225 -7.55 6.47 -23.32
C ALA A 225 -6.39 6.44 -22.30
N GLY A 226 -5.19 6.06 -22.77
CA GLY A 226 -4.00 5.91 -21.94
C GLY A 226 -3.51 7.20 -21.27
N GLU A 227 -3.97 8.36 -21.74
CA GLU A 227 -3.69 9.67 -21.15
C GLU A 227 -4.16 9.77 -19.70
N GLU A 228 -5.23 9.04 -19.32
CA GLU A 228 -5.71 9.03 -17.94
C GLU A 228 -4.75 8.26 -17.00
N MET A 229 -4.01 7.27 -17.54
CA MET A 229 -3.00 6.48 -16.82
C MET A 229 -1.61 7.13 -16.83
N ALA A 230 -1.26 7.81 -17.92
CA ALA A 230 0.07 8.36 -18.14
C ALA A 230 0.55 9.22 -16.96
N GLY A 231 1.76 8.93 -16.45
CA GLY A 231 2.39 9.67 -15.36
C GLY A 231 1.76 9.48 -13.97
N ARG A 232 0.64 8.77 -13.84
CA ARG A 232 -0.01 8.52 -12.54
C ARG A 232 0.82 7.59 -11.67
N ALA A 233 0.78 7.82 -10.36
CA ALA A 233 1.46 6.97 -9.40
C ALA A 233 0.79 5.60 -9.31
N THR A 234 1.60 4.56 -9.10
CA THR A 234 1.14 3.18 -8.95
C THR A 234 1.76 2.45 -7.75
N VAL A 235 2.92 2.90 -7.26
CA VAL A 235 3.42 2.52 -5.93
C VAL A 235 3.73 3.80 -5.17
N VAL A 236 3.07 3.99 -4.04
CA VAL A 236 3.20 5.16 -3.19
C VAL A 236 3.56 4.71 -1.79
N ASP A 237 4.55 5.35 -1.19
CA ASP A 237 4.88 5.22 0.22
C ASP A 237 4.39 6.47 0.94
N ALA A 238 3.42 6.31 1.84
CA ALA A 238 2.80 7.40 2.57
C ALA A 238 3.05 7.24 4.07
N PRO A 239 3.95 8.05 4.67
CA PRO A 239 4.22 8.02 6.09
C PRO A 239 2.98 8.45 6.90
N LEU A 240 2.77 7.81 8.06
CA LEU A 240 1.71 8.13 9.01
C LEU A 240 2.21 7.85 10.43
N GLY A 241 2.37 8.91 11.22
CA GLY A 241 3.02 8.83 12.53
C GLY A 241 4.47 8.34 12.37
N LYS A 242 4.81 7.21 13.00
CA LYS A 242 6.13 6.57 12.91
C LYS A 242 6.21 5.44 11.89
N GLY A 243 5.09 5.08 11.26
CA GLY A 243 5.00 3.97 10.32
C GLY A 243 4.61 4.43 8.93
N HIS A 244 4.29 3.46 8.08
CA HIS A 244 4.03 3.69 6.67
C HIS A 244 2.77 2.99 6.20
N VAL A 245 2.05 3.64 5.29
CA VAL A 245 1.09 3.00 4.40
C VAL A 245 1.71 2.91 3.02
N VAL A 246 1.99 1.70 2.54
CA VAL A 246 2.48 1.49 1.17
C VAL A 246 1.30 1.06 0.31
N LEU A 247 0.96 1.92 -0.65
CA LEU A 247 -0.17 1.75 -1.55
C LEU A 247 0.30 1.23 -2.90
N PHE A 248 -0.21 0.08 -3.29
CA PHE A 248 -0.08 -0.48 -4.63
C PHE A 248 -1.39 -0.25 -5.39
N GLY A 249 -1.34 0.54 -6.46
CA GLY A 249 -2.42 0.64 -7.44
C GLY A 249 -2.50 -0.61 -8.34
N THR A 250 -1.42 -1.38 -8.41
CA THR A 250 -1.39 -2.73 -8.99
C THR A 250 -1.71 -3.79 -7.94
N ARG A 251 -1.65 -5.06 -8.37
CA ARG A 251 -1.77 -6.23 -7.50
C ARG A 251 -0.51 -7.07 -7.68
N PRO A 252 0.57 -6.79 -6.92
CA PRO A 252 1.89 -7.33 -7.19
C PRO A 252 1.93 -8.86 -7.32
N MET A 253 1.11 -9.57 -6.53
CA MET A 253 1.09 -11.04 -6.49
C MET A 253 -0.08 -11.67 -7.25
N TRP A 254 -0.78 -10.89 -8.09
CA TRP A 254 -1.97 -11.36 -8.81
C TRP A 254 -1.68 -12.58 -9.67
N ARG A 255 -2.40 -13.69 -9.45
CA ARG A 255 -2.26 -14.91 -10.28
C ARG A 255 -0.83 -15.40 -10.44
N TRP A 256 0.03 -15.15 -9.45
CA TRP A 256 1.45 -15.49 -9.49
C TRP A 256 2.21 -14.80 -10.65
N GLN A 257 1.72 -13.65 -11.13
CA GLN A 257 2.25 -12.88 -12.25
C GLN A 257 2.11 -11.35 -12.06
N SER A 258 3.00 -10.52 -12.58
CA SER A 258 4.35 -10.83 -13.04
C SER A 258 5.29 -10.87 -11.82
N GLN A 259 6.13 -11.90 -11.71
CA GLN A 259 7.05 -12.04 -10.57
C GLN A 259 8.00 -10.84 -10.40
N GLY A 260 8.28 -10.13 -11.50
CA GLY A 260 9.02 -8.87 -11.48
C GLY A 260 8.38 -7.73 -10.69
N ALA A 261 7.14 -7.86 -10.21
CA ALA A 261 6.50 -6.91 -9.28
C ALA A 261 6.61 -7.33 -7.80
N PHE A 262 6.97 -8.59 -7.52
CA PHE A 262 6.92 -9.14 -6.16
C PHE A 262 7.96 -8.48 -5.26
N ALA A 263 9.14 -8.18 -5.82
CA ALA A 263 10.23 -7.54 -5.10
C ALA A 263 9.80 -6.21 -4.48
N LEU A 264 8.99 -5.38 -5.15
CA LEU A 264 8.48 -4.13 -4.57
C LEU A 264 7.77 -4.37 -3.22
N MET A 265 6.86 -5.35 -3.19
CA MET A 265 6.09 -5.67 -1.99
C MET A 265 6.97 -6.36 -0.93
N LEU A 266 7.79 -7.34 -1.32
CA LEU A 266 8.68 -8.06 -0.41
C LEU A 266 9.73 -7.13 0.21
N ASN A 267 10.27 -6.19 -0.56
CA ASN A 267 11.21 -5.18 -0.09
C ASN A 267 10.55 -4.25 0.92
N ALA A 268 9.33 -3.77 0.65
CA ALA A 268 8.58 -2.96 1.60
C ALA A 268 8.39 -3.72 2.93
N MET A 269 7.98 -4.98 2.85
CA MET A 269 7.75 -5.83 4.02
C MET A 269 9.03 -6.15 4.80
N THR A 270 10.15 -6.40 4.11
CA THR A 270 11.42 -6.76 4.75
C THR A 270 12.11 -5.55 5.38
N ASN A 271 11.92 -4.37 4.79
CA ASN A 271 12.50 -3.10 5.25
C ASN A 271 11.46 -2.23 5.96
N TRP A 272 10.42 -2.82 6.56
CA TRP A 272 9.25 -2.11 7.10
C TRP A 272 9.61 -0.99 8.10
N ASN A 273 10.70 -1.14 8.84
CA ASN A 273 11.22 -0.21 9.84
C ASN A 273 12.32 0.73 9.31
N ALA A 274 12.57 0.73 8.00
CA ALA A 274 13.68 1.45 7.38
C ALA A 274 13.30 2.10 6.04
N LEU A 275 12.02 2.39 5.79
CA LEU A 275 11.54 2.97 4.53
C LEU A 275 11.89 4.46 4.36
N ASP A 276 12.24 5.14 5.45
CA ASP A 276 12.65 6.54 5.43
C ASP A 276 14.08 6.74 4.93
N VAL A 277 14.18 7.02 3.63
CA VAL A 277 15.42 7.34 2.91
C VAL A 277 16.14 8.62 3.38
N ASN A 278 15.48 9.49 4.15
CA ASN A 278 16.01 10.82 4.51
C ASN A 278 16.51 10.96 5.96
N GLU A 279 16.27 9.98 6.84
CA GLU A 279 16.70 10.11 8.24
C GLU A 279 18.18 9.76 8.43
N GLN A 280 18.75 8.93 7.56
CA GLN A 280 20.15 8.51 7.65
C GLN A 280 21.15 9.58 7.15
N GLY A 281 20.71 10.51 6.30
CA GLY A 281 21.54 11.61 5.80
C GLY A 281 21.68 12.81 6.76
N ALA A 282 20.81 12.93 7.77
CA ALA A 282 20.85 14.04 8.73
C ALA A 282 21.77 13.77 9.94
N ALA A 283 22.15 12.52 10.18
CA ALA A 283 22.97 12.12 11.33
C ALA A 283 24.49 12.20 11.07
N ALA A 284 24.92 12.33 9.82
CA ALA A 284 26.33 12.43 9.43
C ALA A 284 26.68 13.86 8.99
N GLY A 285 26.64 14.80 9.92
CA GLY A 285 27.34 16.08 9.73
C GLY A 285 28.85 15.84 9.63
N PRO A 286 29.60 16.59 8.82
CA PRO A 286 31.04 16.41 8.69
C PRO A 286 31.70 16.67 10.05
N VAL A 287 32.38 15.65 10.58
CA VAL A 287 33.32 15.84 11.69
C VAL A 287 34.44 16.72 11.15
N ALA A 288 34.37 18.02 11.48
CA ALA A 288 35.43 18.96 11.19
C ALA A 288 36.70 18.46 11.89
N THR A 289 37.65 17.96 11.10
CA THR A 289 39.02 17.72 11.54
C THR A 289 39.64 19.08 11.87
N ALA A 290 39.73 19.38 13.16
CA ALA A 290 40.50 20.50 13.64
C ALA A 290 41.99 20.21 13.38
N ALA A 291 42.52 20.78 12.30
CA ALA A 291 43.95 20.89 12.09
C ALA A 291 44.50 21.85 13.15
N ALA A 292 45.22 21.31 14.12
CA ALA A 292 46.00 22.10 15.08
C ALA A 292 47.17 22.75 14.34
N SER A 293 47.07 24.06 14.13
CA SER A 293 48.22 24.91 13.83
C SER A 293 49.08 25.01 15.10
N SER A 294 50.23 24.34 15.11
CA SER A 294 51.30 24.66 16.06
C SER A 294 52.31 25.55 15.35
N GLY A 295 52.26 26.84 15.67
CA GLY A 295 53.35 27.75 15.43
C GLY A 295 54.37 27.63 16.55
N ARG A 296 55.60 27.26 16.19
CA ARG A 296 56.87 27.89 16.59
C ARG A 296 58.01 27.24 15.81
#